data_AF-X1JU95-F1
#
_entry.id   AF-X1JU95-F1
#
_cell.length_a   1.000
_cell.length_b   1.000
_cell.length_c   1.000
_cell.angle_alpha   90.00
_cell.angle_beta   90.00
_cell.angle_gamma   90.00
#
_symmetry.space_group_name_H-M   'P 1'
#
loop_
_entity.id
_entity.type
_entity.pdbx_description
1 polymer ?
#
loop_
_entity_poly.entity_id
_entity_poly.type
_entity_poly.pdbx_seq_one_letter_code
_entity_poly.pdbx_strand_id
1 'polypeptide(L)'
;MYPAGIDVFRNYDSSAVKKASFDHTLMPPCQAACPLHMEIREYVDLIAQGRVMEALQVIRDGNPFPSICAYVCTHPCEEVCRRGQVDKPIAIRALKRFAVEFGGDRMIRPEAETTHEERIAIVGSGPAGLSAAYYLKEVRLSGNYF
;
A
#
# COMPACT_ATOMS: atom_id res chain seq x y z
N MET A 1 5.36 -8.40 -35.51
CA MET A 1 6.13 -9.60 -35.14
C MET A 1 6.93 -9.25 -33.90
N TYR A 2 6.27 -9.22 -32.73
CA TYR A 2 6.94 -9.03 -31.44
C TYR A 2 7.46 -10.40 -30.98
N PRO A 3 8.70 -10.52 -30.49
CA PRO A 3 9.26 -11.80 -30.11
C PRO A 3 8.46 -12.37 -28.93
N ALA A 4 8.03 -13.62 -29.09
CA ALA A 4 7.43 -14.40 -28.04
C ALA A 4 8.45 -14.64 -26.91
N GLY A 5 8.02 -14.45 -25.66
CA GLY A 5 8.52 -15.27 -24.55
C GLY A 5 9.65 -14.71 -23.69
N ILE A 6 9.57 -13.48 -23.20
CA ILE A 6 10.13 -13.17 -21.88
C ILE A 6 8.97 -13.15 -20.90
N ASP A 7 8.62 -14.34 -20.41
CA ASP A 7 7.61 -14.54 -19.38
C ASP A 7 8.23 -14.20 -18.01
N VAL A 8 8.36 -12.90 -17.71
CA VAL A 8 8.83 -12.39 -16.42
C VAL A 8 7.86 -12.76 -15.27
N PHE A 9 6.67 -13.26 -15.61
CA PHE A 9 5.55 -13.47 -14.68
C PHE A 9 5.50 -14.89 -14.08
N ARG A 10 6.24 -15.85 -14.65
CA ARG A 10 6.14 -17.27 -14.24
C ARG A 10 6.88 -17.60 -12.92
N ASN A 11 7.68 -16.68 -12.39
CA ASN A 11 8.48 -16.89 -11.17
C ASN A 11 8.21 -15.84 -10.06
N TYR A 12 7.04 -15.20 -10.02
CA TYR A 12 6.67 -14.30 -8.91
C TYR A 12 6.22 -15.11 -7.69
N ASP A 13 7.20 -15.61 -6.94
CA ASP A 13 6.98 -16.17 -5.62
C ASP A 13 6.84 -15.01 -4.60
N SER A 14 5.59 -14.69 -4.23
CA SER A 14 5.29 -13.68 -3.21
C SER A 14 5.86 -14.01 -1.82
N SER A 15 6.35 -15.23 -1.59
CA SER A 15 7.05 -15.61 -0.36
C SER A 15 8.55 -15.29 -0.36
N ALA A 16 9.12 -14.97 -1.53
CA ALA A 16 10.53 -14.63 -1.72
C ALA A 16 10.84 -13.13 -1.53
N VAL A 17 9.84 -12.26 -1.43
CA VAL A 17 10.01 -10.82 -1.11
C VAL A 17 10.23 -10.63 0.40
N LYS A 18 11.09 -11.44 1.02
CA LYS A 18 11.62 -11.18 2.35
C LYS A 18 13.00 -10.53 2.20
N LYS A 19 13.05 -9.22 2.42
CA LYS A 19 14.24 -8.36 2.50
C LYS A 19 15.11 -8.32 1.23
N ALA A 20 14.59 -7.75 0.14
CA ALA A 20 15.48 -7.13 -0.84
C ALA A 20 16.01 -5.81 -0.25
N SER A 21 17.32 -5.60 -0.29
CA SER A 21 18.01 -4.38 0.14
C SER A 21 17.37 -3.13 -0.47
N PHE A 22 17.09 -2.13 0.37
CA PHE A 22 16.44 -0.87 0.00
C PHE A 22 17.38 0.01 -0.84
N ASP A 23 17.47 -0.29 -2.13
CA ASP A 23 18.10 0.61 -3.10
C ASP A 23 17.06 1.64 -3.56
N HIS A 24 17.22 2.87 -3.06
CA HIS A 24 16.36 4.00 -3.42
C HIS A 24 16.30 4.28 -4.93
N THR A 25 17.30 3.86 -5.72
CA THR A 25 17.28 4.05 -7.18
C THR A 25 16.31 3.13 -7.91
N LEU A 26 15.85 2.05 -7.26
CA LEU A 26 14.89 1.09 -7.82
C LEU A 26 13.43 1.40 -7.49
N MET A 27 13.16 2.44 -6.69
CA MET A 27 11.79 2.79 -6.28
C MET A 27 10.95 3.17 -7.52
N PRO A 28 9.75 2.58 -7.69
CA PRO A 28 8.82 3.00 -8.74
C PRO A 28 8.47 4.48 -8.57
N PRO A 29 8.39 5.28 -9.66
CA PRO A 29 8.08 6.71 -9.54
C PRO A 29 6.70 6.95 -8.92
N CYS A 30 5.73 6.07 -9.18
CA CYS A 30 4.42 6.13 -8.54
C CYS A 30 4.48 5.99 -7.01
N GLN A 31 5.37 5.14 -6.49
CA GLN A 31 5.59 4.96 -5.05
C GLN A 31 6.34 6.16 -4.46
N ALA A 32 7.37 6.66 -5.16
CA ALA A 32 8.12 7.83 -4.74
C ALA A 32 7.23 9.10 -4.64
N ALA A 33 6.30 9.28 -5.59
CA ALA A 33 5.37 10.41 -5.58
C ALA A 33 4.21 10.25 -4.60
N CYS A 34 3.95 9.05 -4.08
CA CYS A 34 2.92 8.84 -3.09
C CYS A 34 3.39 9.37 -1.72
N PRO A 35 2.64 10.27 -1.05
CA PRO A 35 3.03 10.77 0.27
C PRO A 35 3.11 9.68 1.36
N LEU A 36 2.46 8.53 1.13
CA LEU A 36 2.47 7.37 2.02
C LEU A 36 3.48 6.29 1.57
N HIS A 37 4.20 6.51 0.47
CA HIS A 37 5.14 5.54 -0.11
C HIS A 37 4.58 4.11 -0.26
N MET A 38 3.28 4.01 -0.58
CA MET A 38 2.58 2.72 -0.68
C MET A 38 3.21 1.80 -1.74
N GLU A 39 3.09 0.49 -1.53
CA GLU A 39 3.50 -0.56 -2.48
C GLU A 39 2.55 -0.63 -3.70
N ILE A 40 2.56 0.41 -4.54
CA ILE A 40 1.63 0.59 -5.65
C ILE A 40 1.73 -0.51 -6.69
N ARG A 41 2.96 -0.91 -7.04
CA ARG A 41 3.18 -1.95 -8.03
C ARG A 41 2.56 -3.27 -7.56
N GLU A 42 2.78 -3.63 -6.31
CA GLU A 42 2.32 -4.89 -5.74
C GLU A 42 0.81 -5.02 -5.76
N TYR A 43 0.06 -4.05 -5.20
CA TYR A 43 -1.40 -4.18 -5.19
C TYR A 43 -2.02 -4.08 -6.59
N VAL A 44 -1.40 -3.34 -7.53
CA VAL A 44 -1.84 -3.31 -8.93
C VAL A 44 -1.64 -4.68 -9.60
N ASP A 45 -0.49 -5.31 -9.38
CA ASP A 45 -0.18 -6.64 -9.92
C ASP A 45 -1.10 -7.72 -9.33
N LEU A 46 -1.39 -7.65 -8.03
CA LEU A 46 -2.35 -8.54 -7.37
C LEU A 46 -3.77 -8.38 -7.94
N ILE A 47 -4.22 -7.15 -8.20
CA ILE A 47 -5.52 -6.90 -8.85
C ILE A 47 -5.53 -7.49 -10.27
N ALA A 48 -4.45 -7.32 -11.04
CA ALA A 48 -4.34 -7.89 -12.39
C ALA A 48 -4.42 -9.44 -12.39
N GLN A 49 -3.97 -10.08 -11.30
CA GLN A 49 -4.07 -11.52 -11.08
C GLN A 49 -5.43 -11.97 -10.52
N GLY A 50 -6.37 -11.06 -10.28
CA GLY A 50 -7.65 -11.36 -9.63
C GLY A 50 -7.56 -11.59 -8.12
N ARG A 51 -6.41 -11.36 -7.51
CA ARG A 51 -6.13 -11.55 -6.06
C ARG A 51 -6.53 -10.30 -5.27
N VAL A 52 -7.80 -9.90 -5.38
CA VAL A 52 -8.32 -8.62 -4.86
C VAL A 52 -8.22 -8.52 -3.33
N MET A 53 -8.45 -9.63 -2.62
CA MET A 53 -8.33 -9.70 -1.16
C MET A 53 -6.91 -9.38 -0.68
N GLU A 54 -5.91 -9.90 -1.39
CA GLU A 54 -4.49 -9.73 -1.05
C GLU A 54 -4.03 -8.33 -1.42
N ALA A 55 -4.50 -7.80 -2.55
CA ALA A 55 -4.29 -6.40 -2.92
C ALA A 55 -4.83 -5.44 -1.85
N LEU A 56 -6.03 -5.71 -1.31
CA LEU A 56 -6.61 -4.92 -0.23
C LEU A 56 -5.74 -4.99 1.04
N GLN A 57 -5.12 -6.14 1.31
CA GLN A 57 -4.22 -6.26 2.45
C GLN A 57 -2.99 -5.38 2.30
N VAL A 58 -2.30 -5.46 1.17
CA VAL A 58 -1.14 -4.61 0.85
C VAL A 58 -1.50 -3.12 0.97
N ILE A 59 -2.69 -2.74 0.49
CA ILE A 59 -3.20 -1.38 0.60
C ILE A 59 -3.39 -0.95 2.07
N ARG A 60 -3.89 -1.83 2.93
CA ARG A 60 -4.13 -1.56 4.36
C ARG A 60 -2.83 -1.46 5.15
N ASP A 61 -1.84 -2.29 4.83
CA ASP A 61 -0.54 -2.29 5.52
C ASP A 61 0.16 -0.93 5.43
N GLY A 62 0.05 -0.25 4.28
CA GLY A 62 0.65 1.07 4.05
C GLY A 62 -0.28 2.27 4.30
N ASN A 63 -1.55 2.06 4.63
CA ASN A 63 -2.52 3.16 4.73
C ASN A 63 -3.66 2.83 5.70
N PRO A 64 -3.80 3.57 6.82
CA PRO A 64 -4.85 3.34 7.81
C PRO A 64 -6.24 3.78 7.34
N PHE A 65 -6.32 4.57 6.26
CA PHE A 65 -7.58 5.07 5.70
C PHE A 65 -7.72 4.76 4.20
N PRO A 66 -7.66 3.48 3.81
CA PRO A 66 -7.68 3.11 2.40
C PRO A 66 -9.03 3.44 1.77
N SER A 67 -10.13 3.24 2.52
CA SER A 67 -11.48 3.55 2.05
C SER A 67 -11.72 5.04 1.85
N ILE A 68 -11.10 5.91 2.64
CA ILE A 68 -11.19 7.36 2.42
C ILE A 68 -10.32 7.75 1.22
N CYS A 69 -9.06 7.30 1.21
CA CYS A 69 -8.11 7.60 0.15
C CYS A 69 -8.54 7.06 -1.22
N ALA A 70 -9.40 6.03 -1.27
CA ALA A 70 -9.99 5.54 -2.51
C ALA A 70 -10.85 6.59 -3.24
N TYR A 71 -11.44 7.56 -2.52
CA TYR A 71 -12.30 8.59 -3.12
C TYR A 71 -11.64 9.97 -3.16
N VAL A 72 -10.90 10.36 -2.10
CA VAL A 72 -10.42 11.75 -1.97
C VAL A 72 -8.99 11.98 -2.43
N CYS A 73 -8.22 10.91 -2.69
CA CYS A 73 -6.81 11.03 -3.09
C CYS A 73 -6.67 11.83 -4.39
N THR A 74 -5.71 12.76 -4.42
CA THR A 74 -5.33 13.57 -5.58
C THR A 74 -4.38 12.87 -6.55
N HIS A 75 -4.12 11.57 -6.34
CA HIS A 75 -3.40 10.66 -7.23
C HIS A 75 -2.11 11.22 -7.89
N PRO A 76 -1.16 11.82 -7.14
CA PRO A 76 0.12 12.29 -7.71
C PRO A 76 0.94 11.14 -8.32
N CYS A 77 0.70 9.91 -7.87
CA CYS A 77 1.30 8.71 -8.43
C CYS A 77 0.90 8.41 -9.88
N GLU A 78 -0.26 8.87 -10.34
CA GLU A 78 -0.72 8.69 -11.72
C GLU A 78 -0.02 9.68 -12.67
N GLU A 79 0.29 10.89 -12.21
CA GLU A 79 0.97 11.94 -12.99
C GLU A 79 2.38 11.52 -13.39
N VAL A 80 3.08 10.78 -12.53
CA VAL A 80 4.45 10.29 -12.78
C VAL A 80 4.50 8.83 -13.27
N CYS A 81 3.35 8.26 -13.66
CA CYS A 81 3.27 6.86 -14.06
C CYS A 81 4.03 6.61 -15.37
N ARG A 82 5.01 5.69 -15.37
CA ARG A 82 5.78 5.31 -16.57
C ARG A 82 4.90 4.86 -17.74
N ARG A 83 3.75 4.24 -17.47
CA ARG A 83 2.81 3.83 -18.54
C ARG A 83 2.28 5.03 -19.33
N GLY A 84 2.14 6.19 -18.69
CA GLY A 84 1.76 7.44 -19.35
C GLY A 84 2.78 7.93 -20.39
N GLN A 85 4.02 7.43 -20.37
CA GLN A 85 5.03 7.70 -21.41
C GLN A 85 4.79 6.88 -22.68
N VAL A 86 3.98 5.83 -22.61
CA VAL A 86 3.63 4.97 -23.76
C VAL A 86 2.22 5.29 -24.24
N ASP A 87 1.23 5.32 -23.34
CA ASP A 87 -0.16 5.64 -23.65
C ASP A 87 -0.86 6.44 -22.54
N LYS A 88 -1.52 5.78 -21.58
CA LYS A 88 -2.27 6.40 -20.49
C LYS A 88 -1.75 5.89 -19.15
N PRO A 89 -1.70 6.74 -18.11
CA PRO A 89 -1.32 6.29 -16.78
C PRO A 89 -2.28 5.21 -16.29
N ILE A 90 -1.77 4.31 -15.44
CA ILE A 90 -2.62 3.34 -14.74
C ILE A 90 -3.56 4.12 -13.82
N ALA A 91 -4.85 3.80 -13.83
CA ALA A 91 -5.85 4.39 -12.96
C ALA A 91 -5.74 3.85 -11.52
N ILE A 92 -4.62 4.14 -10.86
CA ILE A 92 -4.22 3.62 -9.55
C ILE A 92 -5.28 3.91 -8.48
N ARG A 93 -5.86 5.12 -8.42
CA ARG A 93 -6.92 5.46 -7.47
C ARG A 93 -8.18 4.62 -7.72
N ALA A 94 -8.53 4.39 -8.99
CA ALA A 94 -9.68 3.57 -9.34
C ALA A 94 -9.45 2.09 -8.96
N LEU A 95 -8.24 1.57 -9.17
CA LEU A 95 -7.85 0.22 -8.74
C LEU A 95 -7.87 0.08 -7.21
N LYS A 96 -7.37 1.09 -6.48
CA LYS A 96 -7.49 1.15 -5.02
C LYS A 96 -8.94 1.11 -4.56
N ARG A 97 -9.81 1.90 -5.20
CA ARG A 97 -11.24 1.90 -4.92
C ARG A 97 -11.87 0.53 -5.19
N PHE A 98 -11.54 -0.10 -6.32
CA PHE A 98 -11.98 -1.45 -6.65
C PHE A 98 -11.55 -2.45 -5.57
N ALA A 99 -10.29 -2.43 -5.13
CA ALA A 99 -9.83 -3.31 -4.07
C ALA A 99 -10.55 -3.08 -2.73
N VAL A 100 -10.85 -1.83 -2.37
CA VAL A 100 -11.64 -1.52 -1.16
C VAL A 100 -13.07 -2.02 -1.26
N GLU A 101 -13.73 -1.81 -2.41
CA GLU A 101 -15.15 -2.15 -2.59
C GLU A 101 -15.36 -3.66 -2.74
N PHE A 102 -14.42 -4.38 -3.36
CA PHE A 102 -14.57 -5.79 -3.74
C PHE A 102 -13.61 -6.75 -3.05
N GLY A 103 -12.62 -6.25 -2.32
CA GLY A 103 -11.65 -7.05 -1.57
C GLY A 103 -12.14 -7.56 -0.21
N GLY A 104 -13.45 -7.53 0.03
CA GLY A 104 -14.12 -8.14 1.19
C GLY A 104 -13.88 -7.46 2.54
N ASP A 105 -14.71 -7.83 3.52
CA ASP A 105 -14.71 -7.26 4.87
C ASP A 105 -13.98 -8.14 5.88
N ARG A 106 -12.80 -8.66 5.50
CA ARG A 106 -11.88 -9.15 6.53
C ARG A 106 -11.37 -7.92 7.28
N MET A 107 -12.12 -7.50 8.29
CA MET A 107 -11.58 -6.76 9.42
C MET A 107 -10.40 -7.57 9.95
N ILE A 108 -9.20 -7.27 9.47
CA ILE A 108 -8.00 -7.64 10.22
C ILE A 108 -8.06 -6.75 11.44
N ARG A 109 -8.68 -7.27 12.49
CA ARG A 109 -8.51 -6.73 13.83
C ARG A 109 -7.06 -7.05 14.17
N PRO A 110 -6.16 -6.06 14.31
CA PRO A 110 -4.99 -6.33 15.13
C PRO A 110 -5.55 -6.60 16.53
N GLU A 111 -5.53 -7.86 16.94
CA GLU A 111 -5.63 -8.32 18.32
C GLU A 111 -4.37 -7.85 19.06
N ALA A 112 -4.18 -6.53 19.11
CA ALA A 112 -3.14 -5.93 19.94
C ALA A 112 -3.79 -5.59 21.26
N GLU A 113 -3.53 -6.43 22.27
CA GLU A 113 -3.63 -5.99 23.65
C GLU A 113 -2.71 -4.78 23.83
N THR A 114 -3.25 -3.68 24.34
CA THR A 114 -2.45 -2.51 24.69
C THR A 114 -1.48 -2.91 25.79
N THR A 115 -0.22 -3.11 25.41
CA THR A 115 0.86 -3.64 26.28
C THR A 115 1.83 -2.54 26.74
N HIS A 116 1.47 -1.27 26.56
CA HIS A 116 2.29 -0.12 26.95
C HIS A 116 1.91 0.37 28.35
N GLU A 117 2.91 0.70 29.16
CA GLU A 117 2.72 1.28 30.50
C GLU A 117 2.41 2.78 30.41
N GLU A 118 2.84 3.42 29.33
CA GLU A 118 2.67 4.84 29.07
C GLU A 118 1.24 5.20 28.65
N ARG A 119 0.78 6.37 29.12
CA ARG A 119 -0.50 6.95 28.71
C ARG A 119 -0.26 8.08 27.73
N ILE A 120 -0.77 7.91 26.51
CA ILE A 120 -0.65 8.90 25.43
C ILE A 120 -2.02 9.52 25.18
N ALA A 121 -2.09 10.86 25.19
CA ALA A 121 -3.29 11.61 24.82
C ALA A 121 -3.13 12.17 23.41
N ILE A 122 -4.15 11.98 22.56
CA ILE A 122 -4.22 12.54 21.21
C ILE A 122 -5.34 13.58 21.19
N VAL A 123 -4.99 14.83 20.89
CA VAL A 123 -5.96 15.93 20.82
C VAL A 123 -6.37 16.14 19.36
N GLY A 124 -7.60 15.73 19.03
CA GLY A 124 -8.20 15.86 17.70
C GLY A 124 -8.45 14.53 17.01
N SER A 125 -9.65 14.38 16.42
CA SER A 125 -10.13 13.15 15.75
C SER A 125 -10.05 13.22 14.23
N GLY A 126 -9.19 14.10 13.69
CA GLY A 126 -8.95 14.18 12.25
C GLY A 126 -8.04 13.07 11.74
N PRO A 127 -7.78 13.01 10.41
CA PRO A 127 -6.93 11.98 9.82
C PRO A 127 -5.55 11.89 10.48
N ALA A 128 -4.93 13.01 10.83
CA ALA A 128 -3.64 13.02 11.52
C ALA A 128 -3.69 12.37 12.91
N GLY A 129 -4.69 12.72 13.73
CA GLY A 129 -4.83 12.18 15.08
C GLY A 129 -5.20 10.68 15.08
N LEU A 130 -6.10 10.28 14.19
CA LEU A 130 -6.46 8.87 14.04
C LEU A 130 -5.31 8.03 13.43
N SER A 131 -4.54 8.56 12.48
CA SER A 131 -3.31 7.91 12.00
C SER A 131 -2.30 7.72 13.12
N ALA A 132 -2.08 8.75 13.94
CA ALA A 132 -1.19 8.64 15.09
C ALA A 132 -1.68 7.55 16.06
N ALA A 133 -2.99 7.52 16.37
CA ALA A 133 -3.57 6.49 17.23
C ALA A 133 -3.40 5.08 16.65
N TYR A 134 -3.61 4.93 15.33
CA TYR A 134 -3.45 3.66 14.62
C TYR A 134 -2.02 3.13 14.73
N TYR A 135 -1.02 3.94 14.35
CA TYR A 135 0.37 3.50 14.38
C TYR A 135 0.92 3.35 15.79
N LEU A 136 0.51 4.19 16.75
CA LEU A 136 0.91 4.01 18.16
C LEU A 136 0.38 2.70 18.74
N LYS A 137 -0.75 2.18 18.24
CA LYS A 137 -1.26 0.87 18.62
C LYS A 137 -0.49 -0.28 17.96
N GLU A 138 -0.02 -0.12 16.73
CA GLU A 138 0.74 -1.15 16.00
C GLU A 138 2.22 -1.22 16.39
N VAL A 139 2.83 -0.07 16.73
CA VAL A 139 4.22 0.02 17.17
C VAL A 139 4.32 -0.55 18.59
N ARG A 140 4.49 -1.87 18.67
CA ARG A 140 5.32 -2.41 19.76
C ARG A 140 6.65 -1.69 19.61
N LEU A 141 7.03 -0.87 20.59
CA LEU A 141 8.37 -0.24 20.68
C LEU A 141 9.41 -1.36 20.83
N SER A 142 9.61 -2.12 19.75
CA SER A 142 10.75 -2.95 19.48
C SER A 142 11.86 -1.92 19.36
N GLY A 143 12.61 -1.70 20.43
CA GLY A 143 13.54 -0.58 20.60
C GLY A 143 14.66 -0.54 19.57
N ASN A 144 14.33 -0.24 18.31
CA ASN A 144 15.19 -0.08 17.14
C ASN A 144 14.34 0.46 15.98
N TYR A 145 13.99 1.75 16.01
CA TYR A 145 13.71 2.54 14.82
C TYR A 145 14.22 3.98 15.05
N PHE A 146 15.54 4.08 15.15
CA PHE A 146 16.38 5.13 14.59
C PHE A 146 17.59 4.44 13.97
#